data_AF-A0A353N718-F1
#
_entry.id   AF-A0A353N718-F1
#
_cell.length_a   1.000
_cell.length_b   1.000
_cell.length_c   1.000
_cell.angle_alpha   90.00
_cell.angle_beta   90.00
_cell.angle_gamma   90.00
#
_symmetry.space_group_name_H-M   'P 1'
#
loop_
_entity.id
_entity.type
_entity.pdbx_description
1 polymer ?
#
loop_
_entity_poly.entity_id
_entity_poly.type
_entity_poly.pdbx_seq_one_letter_code
_entity_poly.pdbx_strand_id
1 'polypeptide(L)'
;MGDRSQQGRRRCTLPVPYPEPQVVAPNAYYANLLLEDYAGVTSELTAINQYLYHHFTVNEEYEDLNELWKCISIVEMKHEAMLAETILLLGVAPEYRTLTNNFPVYW
;
A
#
# COMPACT_ATOMS: atom_id res chain seq x y z
N MET A 1 10.55 -28.86 -28.86
CA MET A 1 11.27 -27.64 -28.44
C MET A 1 10.51 -27.07 -27.27
N GLY A 2 11.19 -26.83 -26.15
CA GLY A 2 10.62 -26.84 -24.80
C GLY A 2 9.50 -25.83 -24.55
N ASP A 3 8.45 -26.35 -23.91
CA ASP A 3 7.43 -25.64 -23.16
C ASP A 3 8.10 -24.72 -22.12
N ARG A 4 7.99 -23.40 -22.32
CA ARG A 4 8.28 -22.43 -21.26
C ARG A 4 6.95 -22.07 -20.63
N SER A 5 6.49 -22.92 -19.73
CA SER A 5 5.51 -22.55 -18.72
C SER A 5 6.06 -21.34 -17.96
N GLN A 6 5.59 -20.13 -18.29
CA GLN A 6 5.80 -18.93 -17.46
C GLN A 6 4.89 -18.99 -16.22
N GLN A 7 4.79 -20.14 -15.58
CA GLN A 7 4.11 -20.25 -14.29
C GLN A 7 5.00 -19.56 -13.24
N GLY A 8 4.54 -18.40 -12.76
CA GLY A 8 4.74 -18.03 -11.35
C GLY A 8 5.69 -16.88 -11.01
N ARG A 9 6.11 -16.02 -11.95
CA ARG A 9 6.80 -14.77 -11.56
C ARG A 9 5.76 -13.65 -11.48
N ARG A 10 5.31 -13.28 -10.26
CA ARG A 10 4.51 -12.06 -10.04
C ARG A 10 5.31 -10.87 -10.59
N ARG A 11 4.96 -10.37 -11.77
CA ARG A 11 5.75 -9.36 -12.50
C ARG A 11 5.71 -7.97 -11.85
N CYS A 12 4.94 -7.78 -10.77
CA CYS A 12 4.77 -6.47 -10.13
C CYS A 12 5.69 -6.23 -8.92
N THR A 13 6.58 -7.18 -8.58
CA THR A 13 7.48 -7.04 -7.42
C THR A 13 8.93 -7.31 -7.80
N LEU A 14 9.85 -6.64 -7.08
CA LEU A 14 11.26 -6.98 -7.11
C LEU A 14 11.52 -8.14 -6.13
N PRO A 15 12.40 -9.11 -6.47
CA PRO A 15 12.73 -10.24 -5.62
C PRO A 15 13.75 -9.84 -4.54
N VAL A 16 13.48 -8.75 -3.83
CA VAL A 16 14.30 -8.24 -2.73
C VAL A 16 13.43 -8.09 -1.49
N PRO A 17 14.00 -8.28 -0.28
CA PRO A 17 13.25 -8.06 0.94
C PRO A 17 12.89 -6.59 1.09
N TYR A 18 11.77 -6.33 1.74
CA TYR A 18 11.44 -4.99 2.21
C TYR A 18 12.32 -4.64 3.41
N PRO A 19 12.59 -3.36 3.67
CA PRO A 19 13.20 -2.96 4.92
C PRO A 19 12.25 -3.31 6.08
N GLU A 20 12.81 -3.77 7.19
CA GLU A 20 12.05 -3.98 8.42
C GLU A 20 11.67 -2.63 9.03
N PRO A 21 10.39 -2.40 9.39
CA PRO A 21 9.97 -1.22 10.16
C PRO A 21 10.77 -1.07 11.46
N GLN A 22 11.40 0.08 11.64
CA GLN A 22 12.22 0.37 12.81
C GLN A 22 12.27 1.87 13.10
N VAL A 23 12.42 2.22 14.37
CA VAL A 23 12.53 3.60 14.85
C VAL A 23 13.60 3.68 15.93
N VAL A 24 14.23 4.85 16.09
CA VAL A 24 15.21 5.08 17.16
C VAL A 24 14.51 5.27 18.51
N ALA A 25 13.37 5.94 18.51
CA ALA A 25 12.54 6.20 19.69
C ALA A 25 11.11 6.58 19.25
N PRO A 26 10.12 6.52 20.16
CA PRO A 26 8.78 7.07 19.90
C PRO A 26 8.85 8.55 19.48
N ASN A 27 8.05 8.92 18.48
CA ASN A 27 7.96 10.28 17.97
C ASN A 27 6.61 10.51 17.28
N ALA A 28 5.68 11.10 18.03
CA ALA A 28 4.33 11.35 17.56
C ALA A 28 4.27 12.32 16.36
N TYR A 29 5.22 13.25 16.22
CA TYR A 29 5.26 14.14 15.07
C TYR A 29 5.52 13.37 13.77
N TYR A 30 6.48 12.45 13.78
CA TYR A 30 6.75 11.59 12.61
C TYR A 30 5.60 10.64 12.33
N ALA A 31 4.96 10.09 13.37
CA ALA A 31 3.79 9.24 13.18
C ALA A 31 2.65 9.99 12.47
N ASN A 32 2.43 11.26 12.85
CA ASN A 32 1.43 12.10 12.20
C ASN A 32 1.74 12.40 10.73
N LEU A 33 3.01 12.50 10.35
CA LEU A 33 3.39 12.62 8.94
C LEU A 33 3.06 11.32 8.18
N LEU A 34 3.42 10.17 8.73
CA LEU A 34 3.16 8.87 8.12
C LEU A 34 1.67 8.52 8.03
N LEU A 35 0.82 9.09 8.88
CA LEU A 35 -0.63 8.91 8.78
C LEU A 35 -1.22 9.47 7.46
N GLU A 36 -0.60 10.50 6.88
CA GLU A 36 -1.02 10.99 5.55
C GLU A 36 -0.61 10.02 4.43
N ASP A 37 0.56 9.38 4.52
CA ASP A 37 0.96 8.33 3.57
C ASP A 37 0.14 7.05 3.77
N TYR A 38 -0.34 6.79 4.99
CA TYR A 38 -1.17 5.63 5.33
C TYR A 38 -2.61 5.76 4.80
N ALA A 39 -3.31 6.85 5.13
CA ALA A 39 -4.74 7.00 4.84
C ALA A 39 -5.16 8.39 4.30
N GLY A 40 -4.20 9.25 3.94
CA GLY A 40 -4.45 10.55 3.35
C GLY A 40 -5.05 10.51 1.94
N VAL A 41 -5.23 11.67 1.32
CA VAL A 41 -5.81 11.81 -0.05
C VAL A 41 -4.92 11.16 -1.12
N THR A 42 -3.62 11.10 -0.90
CA THR A 42 -2.65 10.39 -1.75
C THR A 42 -1.84 9.49 -0.84
N SER A 43 -2.29 8.25 -0.69
CA SER A 43 -1.85 7.31 0.33
C SER A 43 -1.86 5.88 -0.18
N GLU A 44 -1.30 4.96 0.62
CA GLU A 44 -1.40 3.53 0.37
C GLU A 44 -2.85 3.05 0.35
N LEU A 45 -3.71 3.51 1.28
CA LEU A 45 -5.14 3.21 1.25
C LEU A 45 -5.81 3.65 -0.05
N THR A 46 -5.46 4.84 -0.55
CA THR A 46 -5.98 5.34 -1.83
C THR A 46 -5.49 4.49 -3.00
N ALA A 47 -4.20 4.12 -3.00
CA ALA A 47 -3.61 3.29 -4.04
C ALA A 47 -4.24 1.89 -4.07
N ILE A 48 -4.41 1.23 -2.91
CA ILE A 48 -5.09 -0.06 -2.78
C ILE A 48 -6.45 -0.02 -3.44
N ASN A 49 -7.29 0.94 -3.06
CA ASN A 49 -8.65 1.05 -3.56
C ASN A 49 -8.70 1.44 -5.05
N GLN A 50 -7.77 2.28 -5.51
CA GLN A 50 -7.64 2.63 -6.92
C GLN A 50 -7.32 1.40 -7.79
N TYR A 51 -6.33 0.61 -7.39
CA TYR A 51 -5.95 -0.57 -8.16
C TYR A 51 -6.98 -1.70 -8.06
N LEU A 52 -7.70 -1.83 -6.94
CA LEU A 52 -8.87 -2.72 -6.86
C LEU A 52 -9.97 -2.28 -7.82
N TYR A 53 -10.27 -0.98 -7.87
CA TYR A 53 -11.25 -0.45 -8.80
C TYR A 53 -10.87 -0.77 -10.26
N HIS A 54 -9.60 -0.56 -10.63
CA HIS A 54 -9.11 -0.93 -11.97
C HIS A 54 -9.22 -2.44 -12.24
N HIS A 55 -8.89 -3.28 -11.26
CA HIS A 55 -9.08 -4.73 -11.36
C HIS A 55 -10.55 -5.13 -11.57
N PHE A 56 -11.51 -4.44 -10.94
CA PHE A 56 -12.93 -4.75 -11.10
C PHE A 56 -13.56 -4.20 -12.38
N THR A 57 -12.95 -3.19 -13.01
CA THR A 57 -13.57 -2.44 -14.12
C THR A 57 -12.86 -2.56 -15.46
N VAL A 58 -11.65 -3.13 -15.48
CA VAL A 58 -10.94 -3.42 -16.73
C VAL A 58 -11.73 -4.44 -17.56
N ASN A 59 -11.75 -4.25 -18.89
CA ASN A 59 -12.36 -5.19 -19.82
C ASN A 59 -11.65 -6.55 -19.75
N GLU A 60 -12.43 -7.64 -19.76
CA GLU A 60 -11.97 -9.04 -19.74
C GLU A 60 -10.98 -9.37 -20.86
N GLU A 61 -10.97 -8.62 -21.97
CA GLU A 61 -9.99 -8.76 -23.04
C GLU A 61 -8.54 -8.43 -22.59
N TYR A 62 -8.34 -7.76 -21.46
CA TYR A 62 -7.03 -7.36 -20.92
C TYR A 62 -6.65 -8.13 -19.64
N GLU A 63 -6.71 -9.45 -19.68
CA GLU A 63 -6.41 -10.33 -18.54
C GLU A 63 -5.04 -10.06 -17.88
N ASP A 64 -3.98 -9.87 -18.67
CA ASP A 64 -2.63 -9.56 -18.15
C ASP A 64 -2.61 -8.26 -17.32
N LEU A 65 -3.42 -7.27 -17.72
CA LEU A 65 -3.54 -6.00 -17.02
C LEU A 65 -4.40 -6.14 -15.77
N ASN A 66 -5.46 -6.93 -15.84
CA ASN A 66 -6.31 -7.27 -14.71
C ASN A 66 -5.50 -7.89 -13.56
N GLU A 67 -4.69 -8.90 -13.88
CA GLU A 67 -3.82 -9.56 -12.90
C GLU A 67 -2.70 -8.64 -12.41
N LEU A 68 -2.20 -7.72 -13.24
CA LEU A 68 -1.25 -6.70 -12.81
C LEU A 68 -1.87 -5.75 -11.77
N TRP A 69 -3.08 -5.25 -11.98
CA TRP A 69 -3.75 -4.35 -11.02
C TRP A 69 -4.00 -5.00 -9.68
N LYS A 70 -4.48 -6.25 -9.70
CA LYS A 70 -4.62 -7.05 -8.48
C LYS A 70 -3.28 -7.24 -7.77
N CYS A 71 -2.22 -7.55 -8.53
CA CYS A 71 -0.87 -7.72 -8.00
C CYS A 71 -0.37 -6.44 -7.31
N ILE A 72 -0.54 -5.28 -7.94
CA ILE A 72 -0.13 -3.99 -7.37
C ILE A 72 -0.96 -3.67 -6.12
N SER A 73 -2.27 -3.88 -6.14
CA SER A 73 -3.11 -3.66 -4.95
C SER A 73 -2.62 -4.47 -3.73
N ILE A 74 -2.24 -5.73 -3.93
CA ILE A 74 -1.66 -6.57 -2.86
C ILE A 74 -0.31 -6.01 -2.36
N VAL A 75 0.47 -5.38 -3.24
CA VAL A 75 1.73 -4.72 -2.88
C VAL A 75 1.46 -3.48 -2.03
N GLU A 76 0.51 -2.64 -2.41
CA GLU A 76 0.17 -1.45 -1.61
C GLU A 76 -0.43 -1.83 -0.24
N MET A 77 -1.18 -2.95 -0.14
CA MET A 77 -1.62 -3.51 1.16
C MET A 77 -0.42 -3.86 2.06
N LYS A 78 0.68 -4.31 1.47
CA LYS A 78 1.92 -4.58 2.22
C LYS A 78 2.60 -3.28 2.65
N HIS A 79 2.63 -2.26 1.79
CA HIS A 79 3.18 -0.95 2.16
C HIS A 79 2.37 -0.30 3.28
N GLU A 80 1.04 -0.35 3.20
CA GLU A 80 0.13 0.13 4.26
C GLU A 80 0.41 -0.58 5.60
N ALA A 81 0.61 -1.90 5.59
CA ALA A 81 0.97 -2.66 6.79
C ALA A 81 2.32 -2.21 7.39
N MET A 82 3.33 -1.96 6.55
CA MET A 82 4.63 -1.46 7.01
C MET A 82 4.53 -0.04 7.61
N LEU A 83 3.69 0.82 7.04
CA LEU A 83 3.40 2.13 7.61
C LEU A 83 2.69 2.00 8.96
N ALA A 84 1.68 1.13 9.07
CA ALA A 84 0.98 0.87 10.34
C ALA A 84 1.95 0.38 11.43
N GLU A 85 2.81 -0.59 11.11
CA GLU A 85 3.84 -1.08 12.03
C GLU A 85 4.79 0.03 12.46
N THR A 86 5.24 0.88 11.53
CA THR A 86 6.10 2.03 11.83
C THR A 86 5.39 3.06 12.72
N ILE A 87 4.13 3.38 12.45
CA ILE A 87 3.31 4.31 13.25
C ILE A 87 3.14 3.79 14.67
N LEU A 88 2.87 2.49 14.83
CA LEU A 88 2.78 1.83 16.14
C LEU A 88 4.11 1.93 16.91
N LEU A 89 5.24 1.67 16.25
CA LEU A 89 6.58 1.81 16.85
C LEU A 89 6.87 3.26 17.28
N LEU A 90 6.37 4.25 16.54
CA LEU A 90 6.48 5.67 16.88
C LEU A 90 5.57 6.08 18.06
N GLY A 91 4.71 5.19 18.55
CA GLY A 91 3.88 5.39 19.74
C GLY A 91 2.51 6.01 19.47
N VAL A 92 2.00 5.91 18.24
CA VAL A 92 0.66 6.38 17.85
C VAL A 92 -0.13 5.21 17.26
N ALA A 93 -1.46 5.24 17.37
CA ALA A 93 -2.31 4.25 16.70
C ALA A 93 -2.47 4.62 15.21
N PRO A 94 -2.40 3.65 14.27
CA PRO A 94 -2.84 3.87 12.90
C PRO A 94 -4.31 4.28 12.87
N GLU A 95 -4.63 5.33 12.12
CA GLU A 95 -5.96 5.91 12.03
C GLU A 95 -6.31 6.15 10.57
N TYR A 96 -7.54 5.79 10.18
CA TYR A 96 -8.07 6.08 8.86
C TYR A 96 -8.58 7.53 8.81
N ARG A 97 -7.64 8.46 8.69
CA ARG A 97 -7.91 9.89 8.60
C ARG A 97 -6.92 10.62 7.69
N THR A 98 -7.28 11.86 7.36
CA THR A 98 -6.39 12.85 6.74
C THR A 98 -6.52 14.18 7.49
N LEU A 99 -5.60 15.12 7.24
CA LEU A 99 -5.68 16.49 7.76
C LEU A 99 -6.25 17.44 6.70
N THR A 100 -7.41 18.02 7.00
CA THR A 100 -7.97 19.14 6.24
C THR A 100 -7.86 20.42 7.06
N ASN A 101 -7.15 21.44 6.56
CA ASN A 101 -6.89 22.68 7.30
C ASN A 101 -6.30 22.43 8.72
N ASN A 102 -5.41 21.44 8.86
CA ASN A 102 -4.86 20.95 10.13
C ASN A 102 -5.88 20.32 11.11
N PHE A 103 -7.09 19.98 10.66
CA PHE A 103 -8.06 19.24 11.45
C PHE A 103 -8.20 17.80 10.92
N PRO A 104 -8.24 16.79 11.80
CA PRO A 104 -8.44 15.41 11.41
C PRO A 104 -9.84 15.22 10.84
N VAL A 105 -9.91 14.61 9.66
CA VAL A 105 -11.14 14.15 9.00
C VAL A 105 -11.01 12.65 8.81
N TYR A 106 -11.96 11.89 9.35
CA TYR A 106 -11.96 10.43 9.34
C TYR A 106 -12.80 9.89 8.18
N TRP A 107 -12.43 8.70 7.73
CA TRP A 107 -13.21 7.89 6.80
C TRP A 107 -14.23 7.02 7.53
#